data_AF-A0A2U0H5U7-F1
#
_entry.id   AF-A0A2U0H5U7-F1
#
_cell.length_a   1.000
_cell.length_b   1.000
_cell.length_c   1.000
_cell.angle_alpha   90.00
_cell.angle_beta   90.00
_cell.angle_gamma   90.00
#
_symmetry.space_group_name_H-M   'P 1'
#
loop_
_entity.id
_entity.type
_entity.pdbx_description
1 polymer ?
#
loop_
_entity_poly.entity_id
_entity_poly.type
_entity_poly.pdbx_seq_one_letter_code
_entity_poly.pdbx_strand_id
1 'polypeptide(L)'
;MPLPRSGPVRSEAARLSILEATAALIAERGYDHLTMEGIAARAGVGKQTIYRWWPSKGAVTAECLLEGMLAPGRFQLPHTGDVRRDLASWLGEIFGYLGSEQGESILRSLIGAAAENADVGRRLRDALFRADSLSARLTAAIGTTSNLPPDAPVEELAEALIGAVLLRALSREPVAPGDAERLLDAVLGR
;
A
#
# COMPACT_ATOMS: atom_id res chain seq x y z
N MET A 1 -4.48 -44.36 -8.11
CA MET A 1 -4.74 -42.98 -8.55
C MET A 1 -3.60 -42.09 -8.05
N PRO A 2 -2.76 -41.51 -8.92
CA PRO A 2 -1.69 -40.63 -8.46
C PRO A 2 -2.30 -39.30 -7.98
N LEU A 3 -1.86 -38.81 -6.82
CA LEU A 3 -2.26 -37.51 -6.29
C LEU A 3 -1.79 -36.38 -7.22
N PRO A 4 -2.58 -35.31 -7.40
CA PRO A 4 -2.15 -34.15 -8.18
C PRO A 4 -0.87 -33.58 -7.57
N ARG A 5 0.17 -33.42 -8.39
CA ARG A 5 1.43 -32.80 -7.97
C ARG A 5 1.12 -31.35 -7.60
N SER A 6 1.08 -31.07 -6.30
CA SER A 6 1.04 -29.69 -5.80
C SER A 6 2.21 -28.93 -6.43
N GLY A 7 1.93 -27.72 -6.94
CA GLY A 7 2.93 -26.90 -7.60
C GLY A 7 4.15 -26.63 -6.70
N PRO A 8 5.26 -26.14 -7.27
CA PRO A 8 6.47 -25.91 -6.49
C PRO A 8 6.19 -24.94 -5.34
N VAL A 9 6.42 -25.34 -4.08
CA VAL A 9 6.26 -24.48 -2.91
C VAL A 9 7.36 -23.41 -2.91
N ARG A 10 7.00 -22.15 -2.65
CA ARG A 10 7.98 -21.06 -2.52
C ARG A 10 8.78 -21.26 -1.23
N SER A 11 10.11 -21.20 -1.32
CA SER A 11 10.95 -21.14 -0.12
C SER A 11 10.75 -19.78 0.55
N GLU A 12 10.34 -19.77 1.81
CA GLU A 12 10.11 -18.53 2.56
C GLU A 12 11.40 -17.72 2.75
N ALA A 13 12.53 -18.40 2.91
CA ALA A 13 13.84 -17.74 2.98
C ALA A 13 14.17 -17.00 1.67
N ALA A 14 13.95 -17.64 0.51
CA ALA A 14 14.17 -17.00 -0.78
C ALA A 14 13.17 -15.85 -1.01
N ARG A 15 11.92 -16.02 -0.56
CA ARG A 15 10.89 -14.97 -0.55
C ARG A 15 11.38 -13.73 0.18
N LEU A 16 11.76 -13.88 1.45
CA LEU A 16 12.19 -12.77 2.30
C LEU A 16 13.44 -12.09 1.73
N SER A 17 14.44 -12.87 1.31
CA SER A 17 15.66 -12.31 0.72
C SER A 17 15.39 -11.43 -0.51
N ILE A 18 14.43 -11.82 -1.36
CA ILE A 18 14.01 -11.02 -2.52
C ILE A 18 13.31 -9.73 -2.08
N LEU A 19 12.43 -9.79 -1.07
CA LEU A 19 11.72 -8.61 -0.58
C LEU A 19 12.65 -7.62 0.13
N GLU A 20 13.57 -8.11 0.95
CA GLU A 20 14.61 -7.31 1.61
C GLU A 20 15.53 -6.65 0.57
N ALA A 21 15.99 -7.41 -0.43
CA ALA A 21 16.79 -6.87 -1.53
C ALA A 21 16.04 -5.78 -2.30
N THR A 22 14.74 -5.98 -2.55
CA THR A 22 13.88 -5.02 -3.25
C THR A 22 13.75 -3.73 -2.44
N ALA A 23 13.38 -3.83 -1.15
CA ALA A 23 13.22 -2.68 -0.27
C ALA A 23 14.54 -1.91 -0.09
N ALA A 24 15.66 -2.60 0.10
CA ALA A 24 16.98 -1.99 0.21
C ALA A 24 17.37 -1.23 -1.07
N LEU A 25 17.16 -1.82 -2.25
CA LEU A 25 17.47 -1.15 -3.52
C LEU A 25 16.60 0.09 -3.77
N ILE A 26 15.31 0.04 -3.40
CA ILE A 26 14.42 1.21 -3.46
C ILE A 26 14.92 2.31 -2.52
N ALA A 27 15.32 1.96 -1.29
CA ALA A 27 15.84 2.93 -0.33
C ALA A 27 17.18 3.54 -0.78
N GLU A 28 18.09 2.73 -1.33
CA GLU A 28 19.42 3.16 -1.77
C GLU A 28 19.39 4.02 -3.04
N ARG A 29 18.51 3.70 -3.99
CA ARG A 29 18.61 4.22 -5.37
C ARG A 29 17.30 4.74 -5.94
N GLY A 30 16.19 4.59 -5.23
CA GLY A 30 14.86 4.91 -5.74
C GLY A 30 14.27 3.82 -6.62
N TYR A 31 12.94 3.87 -6.74
CA TYR A 31 12.15 2.89 -7.48
C TYR A 31 12.44 2.90 -9.00
N ASP A 32 12.76 4.07 -9.57
CA ASP A 32 13.00 4.19 -11.00
C ASP A 32 14.28 3.45 -11.44
N HIS A 33 15.26 3.34 -10.55
CA HIS A 33 16.48 2.56 -10.77
C HIS A 33 16.37 1.08 -10.38
N LEU A 34 15.22 0.65 -9.86
CA LEU A 34 14.97 -0.75 -9.53
C LEU A 34 14.83 -1.60 -10.80
N THR A 35 15.55 -2.71 -10.86
CA THR A 35 15.50 -3.71 -11.94
C THR A 35 15.36 -5.12 -11.37
N MET A 36 14.72 -6.03 -12.12
CA MET A 36 14.60 -7.43 -11.73
C MET A 36 15.98 -8.12 -11.66
N GLU A 37 16.88 -7.71 -12.54
CA GLU A 37 18.32 -8.03 -12.54
C GLU A 37 18.98 -7.67 -11.21
N GLY A 38 18.80 -6.43 -10.77
CA GLY A 38 19.40 -5.89 -9.55
C GLY A 38 18.88 -6.62 -8.31
N ILE A 39 17.57 -6.88 -8.27
CA ILE A 39 16.96 -7.65 -7.18
C ILE A 39 17.54 -9.07 -7.14
N ALA A 40 17.59 -9.77 -8.28
CA ALA A 40 18.15 -11.11 -8.39
C ALA A 40 19.61 -11.18 -7.92
N ALA A 41 20.42 -10.23 -8.38
CA ALA A 41 21.83 -10.14 -7.99
C ALA A 41 22.00 -9.88 -6.49
N ARG A 42 21.20 -8.97 -5.91
CA ARG A 42 21.27 -8.64 -4.48
C ARG A 42 20.76 -9.77 -3.58
N ALA A 43 19.69 -10.46 -3.99
CA ALA A 43 19.12 -11.58 -3.26
C ALA A 43 19.88 -12.91 -3.46
N GLY A 44 20.85 -12.96 -4.37
CA GLY A 44 21.60 -14.18 -4.67
C GLY A 44 20.76 -15.28 -5.32
N VAL A 45 19.71 -14.90 -6.07
CA VAL A 45 18.79 -15.85 -6.73
C VAL A 45 18.81 -15.67 -8.25
N GLY A 46 18.41 -16.72 -8.99
CA GLY A 46 18.23 -16.60 -10.43
C GLY A 46 16.98 -15.79 -10.80
N LYS A 47 17.01 -15.03 -11.90
CA LYS A 47 15.85 -14.23 -12.37
C LYS A 47 14.57 -15.05 -12.54
N GLN A 48 14.69 -16.28 -13.05
CA GLN A 48 13.56 -17.18 -13.25
C GLN A 48 12.88 -17.56 -11.93
N THR A 49 13.61 -17.54 -10.81
CA THR A 49 13.03 -17.71 -9.47
C THR A 49 12.14 -16.53 -9.10
N ILE A 50 12.52 -15.30 -9.46
CA ILE A 50 11.70 -14.10 -9.21
C ILE A 50 10.47 -14.09 -10.13
N TYR A 51 10.67 -14.19 -11.44
CA TYR A 51 9.57 -14.08 -12.43
C TYR A 51 8.47 -15.13 -12.25
N ARG A 52 8.80 -16.28 -11.65
CA ARG A 52 7.80 -17.32 -11.32
C ARG A 52 6.75 -16.82 -10.31
N TRP A 53 7.12 -15.91 -9.41
CA TRP A 53 6.27 -15.44 -8.32
C TRP A 53 5.85 -13.98 -8.47
N TRP A 54 6.69 -13.15 -9.12
CA TRP A 54 6.39 -11.76 -9.41
C TRP A 54 6.63 -11.47 -10.89
N PRO A 55 5.56 -11.28 -11.67
CA PRO A 55 5.70 -11.07 -13.11
C PRO A 55 6.36 -9.73 -13.47
N SER A 56 6.36 -8.76 -12.54
CA SER A 56 6.91 -7.43 -12.76
C SER A 56 7.60 -6.88 -11.50
N LYS A 57 8.44 -5.85 -11.66
CA LYS A 57 9.03 -5.15 -10.50
C LYS A 57 7.95 -4.51 -9.61
N GLY A 58 6.85 -4.03 -10.20
CA GLY A 58 5.71 -3.50 -9.46
C GLY A 58 5.03 -4.56 -8.59
N ALA A 59 4.94 -5.82 -9.07
CA ALA A 59 4.36 -6.91 -8.28
C ALA A 59 5.20 -7.26 -7.04
N VAL A 60 6.53 -7.28 -7.14
CA VAL A 60 7.39 -7.50 -5.95
C VAL A 60 7.39 -6.28 -5.03
N THR A 61 7.34 -5.06 -5.57
CA THR A 61 7.17 -3.84 -4.78
C THR A 61 5.83 -3.81 -4.04
N ALA A 62 4.74 -4.29 -4.65
CA ALA A 62 3.45 -4.42 -3.98
C ALA A 62 3.52 -5.37 -2.78
N GLU A 63 4.25 -6.48 -2.91
CA GLU A 63 4.48 -7.37 -1.78
C GLU A 63 5.34 -6.71 -0.69
N CYS A 64 6.40 -5.98 -1.04
CA CYS A 64 7.17 -5.20 -0.07
C CYS A 64 6.29 -4.18 0.68
N LEU A 65 5.35 -3.52 -0.01
CA LEU A 65 4.41 -2.60 0.62
C LEU A 65 3.50 -3.34 1.62
N LEU A 66 2.94 -4.48 1.20
CA LEU A 66 2.03 -5.29 2.02
C LEU A 66 2.71 -5.86 3.26
N GLU A 67 4.01 -6.14 3.20
CA GLU A 67 4.84 -6.59 4.32
C GLU A 67 5.39 -5.42 5.17
N GLY A 68 5.01 -4.17 4.87
CA GLY A 68 5.47 -2.98 5.62
C GLY A 68 6.97 -2.69 5.45
N MET A 69 7.61 -3.23 4.42
CA MET A 69 9.05 -3.07 4.15
C MET A 69 9.36 -1.77 3.40
N LEU A 70 8.36 -1.11 2.82
CA LEU A 70 8.51 0.21 2.20
C LEU A 70 8.16 1.31 3.20
N ALA A 71 9.09 2.26 3.38
CA ALA A 71 8.93 3.38 4.31
C ALA A 71 8.43 2.92 5.71
N PRO A 72 9.18 2.03 6.38
CA PRO A 72 8.73 1.41 7.63
C PRO A 72 8.37 2.46 8.68
N GLY A 73 7.20 2.30 9.31
CA GLY A 73 6.69 3.21 10.33
C GLY A 73 6.08 4.51 9.80
N ARG A 74 6.23 4.84 8.51
CA ARG A 74 5.81 6.15 7.97
C ARG A 74 4.30 6.31 7.87
N PHE A 75 3.59 5.25 7.46
CA PHE A 75 2.14 5.30 7.22
C PHE A 75 1.34 4.60 8.31
N GLN A 76 1.86 4.61 9.54
CA GLN A 76 1.13 4.08 10.68
C GLN A 76 -0.06 4.97 11.00
N LEU A 77 -1.24 4.36 11.07
CA LEU A 77 -2.46 5.06 11.42
C LEU A 77 -2.49 5.28 12.94
N PRO A 78 -2.52 6.52 13.44
CA PRO A 78 -2.52 6.75 14.88
C PRO A 78 -3.83 6.30 15.55
N HIS A 79 -3.75 6.03 16.86
CA HIS A 79 -4.88 5.63 17.70
C HIS A 79 -4.98 6.55 18.93
N THR A 80 -5.11 7.86 18.71
CA THR A 80 -5.10 8.85 19.79
C THR A 80 -6.47 9.02 20.47
N GLY A 81 -7.51 8.38 19.93
CA GLY A 81 -8.90 8.51 20.38
C GLY A 81 -9.71 9.52 19.53
N ASP A 82 -9.05 10.38 18.76
CA ASP A 82 -9.69 11.28 17.80
C ASP A 82 -9.45 10.76 16.37
N VAL A 83 -10.44 10.07 15.81
CA VAL A 83 -10.31 9.47 14.47
C VAL A 83 -10.07 10.51 13.38
N ARG A 84 -10.68 11.69 13.50
CA ARG A 84 -10.56 12.73 12.48
C ARG A 84 -9.14 13.25 12.46
N ARG A 85 -8.58 13.54 13.63
CA ARG A 85 -7.19 13.95 13.77
C ARG A 85 -6.23 12.86 13.30
N ASP A 86 -6.47 11.61 13.67
CA ASP A 86 -5.64 10.47 13.30
C ASP A 86 -5.62 10.30 11.76
N LEU A 87 -6.79 10.32 11.12
CA LEU A 87 -6.92 10.21 9.67
C LEU A 87 -6.34 11.43 8.94
N ALA A 88 -6.49 12.65 9.49
CA ALA A 88 -5.94 13.86 8.88
C ALA A 88 -4.41 13.81 8.87
N SER A 89 -3.81 13.42 9.99
CA SER A 89 -2.36 13.24 10.10
C SER A 89 -1.88 12.15 9.15
N TRP A 90 -2.57 11.02 9.09
CA TRP A 90 -2.20 9.89 8.24
C TRP A 90 -2.31 10.21 6.74
N LEU A 91 -3.39 10.86 6.32
CA LEU A 91 -3.55 11.35 4.94
C LEU A 91 -2.52 12.43 4.59
N GLY A 92 -2.18 13.30 5.54
CA GLY A 92 -1.12 14.30 5.38
C GLY A 92 0.24 13.67 5.07
N GLU A 93 0.61 12.61 5.80
CA GLU A 93 1.85 11.86 5.54
C GLU A 93 1.84 11.16 4.17
N ILE A 94 0.71 10.56 3.80
CA ILE A 94 0.54 9.93 2.48
C ILE A 94 0.69 10.98 1.38
N PHE A 95 -0.04 12.09 1.47
CA PHE A 95 0.00 13.15 0.48
C PHE A 95 1.40 13.78 0.38
N GLY A 96 2.06 14.05 1.51
CA GLY A 96 3.44 14.52 1.53
C GLY A 96 4.41 13.54 0.85
N TYR A 97 4.21 12.23 1.04
CA TYR A 97 5.01 11.21 0.34
C TYR A 97 4.73 11.17 -1.15
N LEU A 98 3.48 11.28 -1.58
CA LEU A 98 3.10 11.33 -2.99
C LEU A 98 3.63 12.57 -3.71
N GLY A 99 3.88 13.67 -3.00
CA GLY A 99 4.56 14.84 -3.54
C GLY A 99 6.05 14.64 -3.81
N SER A 100 6.65 13.50 -3.43
CA SER A 100 8.04 13.16 -3.74
C SER A 100 8.16 12.31 -5.00
N GLU A 101 9.26 12.46 -5.75
CA GLU A 101 9.52 11.65 -6.95
C GLU A 101 9.43 10.15 -6.67
N GLN A 102 9.98 9.70 -5.53
CA GLN A 102 9.96 8.30 -5.15
C GLN A 102 8.55 7.78 -4.84
N GLY A 103 7.76 8.55 -4.09
CA GLY A 103 6.40 8.16 -3.73
C GLY A 103 5.45 8.11 -4.93
N GLU A 104 5.58 9.07 -5.85
CA GLU A 104 4.86 9.07 -7.12
C GLU A 104 5.16 7.81 -7.93
N SER A 105 6.44 7.51 -8.16
CA SER A 105 6.86 6.38 -8.99
C SER A 105 6.43 5.03 -8.37
N ILE A 106 6.51 4.88 -7.05
CA ILE A 106 6.02 3.68 -6.35
C ILE A 106 4.51 3.55 -6.53
N LEU A 107 3.70 4.57 -6.23
CA LEU A 107 2.25 4.40 -6.30
C LEU A 107 1.75 4.10 -7.72
N ARG A 108 2.31 4.76 -8.74
CA ARG A 108 2.01 4.46 -10.14
C ARG A 108 2.37 3.02 -10.51
N SER A 109 3.47 2.50 -9.98
CA SER A 109 3.84 1.11 -10.22
C SER A 109 2.88 0.09 -9.61
N LEU A 110 2.32 0.40 -8.43
CA LEU A 110 1.36 -0.46 -7.75
C LEU A 110 0.05 -0.49 -8.55
N ILE A 111 -0.40 0.67 -9.04
CA ILE A 111 -1.57 0.78 -9.92
C ILE A 111 -1.35 -0.05 -11.20
N GLY A 112 -0.19 0.11 -11.85
CA GLY A 112 0.16 -0.68 -13.04
C GLY A 112 0.18 -2.19 -12.75
N ALA A 113 0.82 -2.62 -11.66
CA ALA A 113 0.87 -4.02 -11.28
C ALA A 113 -0.51 -4.61 -10.95
N ALA A 114 -1.38 -3.83 -10.31
CA ALA A 114 -2.76 -4.23 -10.03
C ALA A 114 -3.62 -4.33 -11.30
N ALA A 115 -3.39 -3.44 -12.27
CA ALA A 115 -4.07 -3.47 -13.57
C ALA A 115 -3.63 -4.67 -14.43
N GLU A 116 -2.35 -5.03 -14.37
CA GLU A 116 -1.79 -6.19 -15.08
C GLU A 116 -2.14 -7.52 -14.40
N ASN A 117 -2.26 -7.54 -13.08
CA ASN A 117 -2.50 -8.74 -12.30
C ASN A 117 -3.57 -8.52 -11.22
N ALA A 118 -4.75 -9.09 -11.46
CA ALA A 118 -5.89 -9.00 -10.54
C ALA A 118 -5.59 -9.53 -9.12
N ASP A 119 -4.64 -10.45 -8.95
CA ASP A 119 -4.23 -10.94 -7.62
C ASP A 119 -3.50 -9.87 -6.81
N VAL A 120 -2.62 -9.09 -7.46
CA VAL A 120 -1.96 -7.94 -6.83
C VAL A 120 -3.02 -6.92 -6.40
N GLY A 121 -3.98 -6.62 -7.29
CA GLY A 121 -5.09 -5.72 -6.98
C GLY A 121 -5.94 -6.19 -5.79
N ARG A 122 -6.30 -7.47 -5.74
CA ARG A 122 -7.03 -8.05 -4.59
C ARG A 122 -6.24 -7.94 -3.30
N ARG A 123 -4.97 -8.35 -3.29
CA ARG A 123 -4.13 -8.30 -2.08
C ARG A 123 -3.93 -6.87 -1.55
N LEU A 124 -3.84 -5.89 -2.44
CA LEU A 124 -3.79 -4.46 -2.09
C LEU A 124 -5.13 -3.97 -1.51
N ARG A 125 -6.27 -4.36 -2.12
CA ARG A 125 -7.61 -4.08 -1.58
C ARG A 125 -7.80 -4.71 -0.19
N ASP A 126 -7.46 -5.99 -0.02
CA ASP A 126 -7.59 -6.72 1.25
C ASP A 126 -6.76 -6.09 2.38
N ALA A 127 -5.65 -5.41 2.04
CA ALA A 127 -4.83 -4.68 3.00
C ALA A 127 -5.60 -3.55 3.70
N LEU A 128 -6.57 -2.95 3.01
CA LEU A 128 -7.43 -1.89 3.55
C LEU A 128 -8.40 -2.38 4.63
N PHE A 129 -8.53 -3.70 4.79
CA PHE A 129 -9.49 -4.34 5.70
C PHE A 129 -8.83 -5.18 6.80
N ARG A 130 -7.51 -5.09 6.98
CA ARG A 130 -6.77 -5.78 8.07
C ARG A 130 -7.07 -5.17 9.46
N ALA A 131 -6.66 -5.82 10.54
CA ALA A 131 -6.96 -5.37 11.91
C ALA A 131 -6.41 -3.97 12.25
N ASP A 132 -5.25 -3.58 11.70
CA ASP A 132 -4.64 -2.25 11.86
C ASP A 132 -4.93 -1.32 10.67
N SER A 133 -6.00 -1.61 9.92
CA SER A 133 -6.33 -0.90 8.68
C SER A 133 -7.21 0.33 8.91
N LEU A 134 -7.37 1.11 7.83
CA LEU A 134 -8.32 2.20 7.72
C LEU A 134 -9.75 1.78 8.11
N SER A 135 -10.23 0.65 7.60
CA SER A 135 -11.58 0.15 7.90
C SER A 135 -11.74 -0.20 9.38
N ALA A 136 -10.74 -0.86 9.99
CA ALA A 136 -10.78 -1.16 11.41
C ALA A 136 -10.81 0.12 12.27
N ARG A 137 -10.04 1.15 11.87
CA ARG A 137 -10.02 2.45 12.56
C ARG A 137 -11.34 3.20 12.43
N LEU A 138 -11.99 3.16 11.27
CA LEU A 138 -13.31 3.74 11.02
C LEU A 138 -14.39 3.00 11.82
N THR A 139 -14.37 1.67 11.83
CA THR A 139 -15.28 0.86 12.67
C THR A 139 -15.13 1.19 14.15
N ALA A 140 -13.90 1.30 14.65
CA ALA A 140 -13.63 1.66 16.05
C ALA A 140 -14.10 3.07 16.42
N ALA A 141 -14.36 3.92 15.41
CA ALA A 141 -14.85 5.28 15.62
C ALA A 141 -16.38 5.38 15.64
N ILE A 142 -17.10 4.34 15.25
CA ILE A 142 -18.58 4.29 15.35
C ILE A 142 -18.99 4.46 16.82
N GLY A 143 -19.90 5.40 17.07
CA GLY A 143 -20.40 5.68 18.42
C GLY A 143 -19.40 6.40 19.35
N THR A 144 -18.27 6.88 18.82
CA THR A 144 -17.32 7.75 19.55
C THR A 144 -17.62 9.22 19.31
N THR A 145 -16.82 10.12 19.90
CA THR A 145 -16.92 11.59 19.75
C THR A 145 -16.82 12.07 18.28
N SER A 146 -16.41 11.21 17.36
CA SER A 146 -16.25 11.51 15.93
C SER A 146 -17.53 11.49 15.09
N ASN A 147 -18.69 11.24 15.70
CA ASN A 147 -20.02 11.31 15.07
C ASN A 147 -20.25 10.37 13.87
N LEU A 148 -19.48 9.30 13.70
CA LEU A 148 -19.84 8.28 12.69
C LEU A 148 -21.14 7.58 13.12
N PRO A 149 -22.16 7.52 12.24
CA PRO A 149 -23.43 6.91 12.56
C PRO A 149 -23.28 5.39 12.77
N PRO A 150 -24.19 4.74 13.54
CA PRO A 150 -24.14 3.29 13.79
C PRO A 150 -24.12 2.42 12.53
N ASP A 151 -24.71 2.92 11.44
CA ASP A 151 -24.81 2.29 10.13
C ASP A 151 -23.83 2.88 9.10
N ALA A 152 -22.76 3.53 9.56
CA ALA A 152 -21.74 4.11 8.68
C ALA A 152 -21.23 3.06 7.66
N PRO A 153 -21.21 3.38 6.36
CA PRO A 153 -20.74 2.47 5.31
C PRO A 153 -19.21 2.44 5.28
N VAL A 154 -18.60 1.78 6.27
CA VAL A 154 -17.15 1.84 6.54
C VAL A 154 -16.31 1.46 5.32
N GLU A 155 -16.72 0.45 4.57
CA GLU A 155 -15.97 -0.03 3.40
C GLU A 155 -15.97 1.02 2.29
N GLU A 156 -17.11 1.65 2.03
CA GLU A 156 -17.28 2.70 1.04
C GLU A 156 -16.53 3.98 1.45
N LEU A 157 -16.51 4.32 2.74
CA LEU A 157 -15.72 5.43 3.26
C LEU A 157 -14.23 5.18 3.07
N ALA A 158 -13.75 3.97 3.39
CA ALA A 158 -12.36 3.58 3.16
C ALA A 158 -12.01 3.60 1.66
N GLU A 159 -12.89 3.06 0.81
CA GLU A 159 -12.71 3.07 -0.64
C GLU A 159 -12.68 4.49 -1.21
N ALA A 160 -13.54 5.41 -0.73
CA ALA A 160 -13.54 6.81 -1.13
C ALA A 160 -12.23 7.53 -0.77
N LEU A 161 -11.73 7.34 0.45
CA LEU A 161 -10.46 7.94 0.90
C LEU A 161 -9.27 7.43 0.07
N ILE A 162 -9.17 6.12 -0.15
CA ILE A 162 -8.09 5.53 -0.94
C ILE A 162 -8.23 5.88 -2.42
N GLY A 163 -9.45 5.90 -2.96
CA GLY A 163 -9.73 6.34 -4.32
C GLY A 163 -9.25 7.77 -4.57
N ALA A 164 -9.47 8.68 -3.63
CA ALA A 164 -8.96 10.05 -3.70
C ALA A 164 -7.41 10.11 -3.69
N VAL A 165 -6.76 9.28 -2.86
CA VAL A 165 -5.29 9.15 -2.84
C VAL A 165 -4.76 8.65 -4.19
N LEU A 166 -5.39 7.62 -4.77
CA LEU A 166 -5.01 7.07 -6.08
C LEU A 166 -5.20 8.10 -7.20
N LEU A 167 -6.32 8.83 -7.22
CA LEU A 167 -6.59 9.86 -8.22
C LEU A 167 -5.56 10.99 -8.14
N ARG A 168 -5.25 11.48 -6.94
CA ARG A 168 -4.23 12.53 -6.73
C ARG A 168 -2.86 12.11 -7.25
N ALA A 169 -2.48 10.85 -7.00
CA ALA A 169 -1.21 10.31 -7.49
C ALA A 169 -1.14 10.20 -9.01
N LEU A 170 -2.26 9.87 -9.67
CA LEU A 170 -2.33 9.83 -11.13
C LEU A 170 -2.31 11.23 -11.75
N SER A 171 -2.96 12.20 -11.11
CA SER A 171 -3.11 13.56 -11.62
C SER A 171 -1.90 14.46 -11.33
N ARG A 172 -0.97 14.05 -10.46
CA ARG A 172 0.17 14.85 -10.00
C ARG A 172 -0.25 16.19 -9.41
N GLU A 173 -1.41 16.21 -8.76
CA GLU A 173 -1.94 17.43 -8.19
C GLU A 173 -1.10 17.83 -6.97
N PRO A 174 -0.62 19.09 -6.89
CA PRO A 174 0.12 19.55 -5.72
C PRO A 174 -0.74 19.45 -4.46
N VAL A 175 -0.15 18.94 -3.38
CA VAL A 175 -0.83 18.85 -2.09
C VAL A 175 -0.81 20.22 -1.43
N ALA A 176 -2.00 20.77 -1.20
CA ALA A 176 -2.17 22.03 -0.49
C ALA A 176 -2.40 21.78 1.01
N PRO A 177 -1.97 22.72 1.89
CA PRO A 177 -2.36 22.68 3.30
C PRO A 177 -3.87 22.54 3.47
N GLY A 178 -4.29 21.69 4.41
CA GLY A 178 -5.70 21.43 4.68
C GLY A 178 -6.39 20.44 3.75
N ASP A 179 -5.67 19.85 2.77
CA ASP A 179 -6.27 18.91 1.81
C ASP A 179 -6.82 17.65 2.48
N ALA A 180 -6.10 17.13 3.47
CA ALA A 180 -6.53 15.95 4.22
C ALA A 180 -7.84 16.24 4.96
N GLU A 181 -7.94 17.38 5.63
CA GLU A 181 -9.11 17.82 6.37
C GLU A 181 -10.30 18.06 5.43
N ARG A 182 -10.08 18.71 4.28
CA ARG A 182 -11.13 18.92 3.28
C ARG A 182 -11.67 17.60 2.72
N LEU A 183 -10.78 16.64 2.44
CA LEU A 183 -11.18 15.31 1.98
C LEU A 183 -11.98 14.58 3.06
N LEU A 184 -11.55 14.64 4.32
CA LEU A 184 -12.27 14.02 5.43
C LEU A 184 -13.63 14.67 5.66
N ASP A 185 -13.75 16.00 5.59
CA ASP A 185 -15.02 16.70 5.66
C ASP A 185 -15.98 16.27 4.53
N ALA A 186 -15.45 16.07 3.32
CA ALA A 186 -16.24 15.64 2.17
C ALA A 186 -16.73 14.19 2.29
N VAL A 187 -15.91 13.31 2.88
CA VAL A 187 -16.21 11.86 2.96
C VAL A 187 -16.97 11.49 4.23
N LEU A 188 -16.59 12.04 5.39
CA LEU A 188 -17.15 11.69 6.69
C LEU A 188 -18.27 12.64 7.14
N GLY A 189 -18.46 13.79 6.46
CA GLY A 189 -19.30 14.87 6.96
C GLY A 189 -18.64 15.61 8.13
N ARG A 190 -19.11 16.81 8.46
CA ARG A 190 -18.53 17.66 9.52
C ARG A 190 -18.86 17.20 10.93
#